data_AF-A0A2R6T5I8-F1
#
_entry.id   AF-A0A2R6T5I8-F1
#
_cell.length_a   1.000
_cell.length_b   1.000
_cell.length_c   1.000
_cell.angle_alpha   90.00
_cell.angle_beta   90.00
_cell.angle_gamma   90.00
#
_symmetry.space_group_name_H-M   'P 1'
#
loop_
_entity.id
_entity.type
_entity.pdbx_description
1 polymer ?
#
loop_
_entity_poly.entity_id
_entity_poly.type
_entity_poly.pdbx_seq_one_letter_code
_entity_poly.pdbx_strand_id
1 'polypeptide(L)'
;MKRVNIERDFEGSYKLLLDNYSKFLPIFSLMLAISVVIQLLIVISGGLSAFSFILTNKFSILIEAFNSRNFSLFFEILQDNPLFLLIVLITFLLVLIVVLLGYSAFYGAILELIKKSLVKEDLKTGYGLIGSKKFTKSIFKLHILFLFLGVVFFVPIYFLTPYSRGLSALYFLFSIICLTLIYVVFFFFAKEAIVSGDKTIIKGIRSSASFVTNNPLEVLFYLILFGMASLLIGSFNLAFSTLFNTPIRGLTNALMVFLIYPFFTILKMVMYSDWRKVEIKTKYELELKKRILNGFKENLRELTFFNKKNLILVLISFSIFIVGSYIGWVSGSRLPVLELPEISGSFSFPIFIHLMFHNLITALGITFSGFLFGIPTIGALLLNGFLVGVVSTTSGGLNAFLFGILPHGVIEIPALSIAGGVGLKLGGYVYEVYRGKKDFIELGKKMERCFLVIAGTIPLFLAAALIEALITPWFISIFLN
;
A
#
# COMPACT_ATOMS: atom_id res chain seq x y z
N MET A 1 -3.40 38.20 -9.83
CA MET A 1 -2.98 36.82 -9.46
C MET A 1 -2.12 36.31 -10.61
N LYS A 2 -1.03 35.56 -10.37
CA LYS A 2 -0.11 35.14 -11.45
C LYS A 2 -0.65 33.85 -12.08
N ARG A 3 -0.48 33.67 -13.40
CA ARG A 3 -0.70 32.37 -14.06
C ARG A 3 0.37 31.39 -13.59
N VAL A 4 -0.06 30.17 -13.26
CA VAL A 4 0.83 29.05 -12.93
C VAL A 4 1.73 28.76 -14.14
N ASN A 5 3.03 28.52 -13.93
CA ASN A 5 3.92 28.07 -14.99
C ASN A 5 4.21 26.58 -14.80
N ILE A 6 3.47 25.76 -15.55
CA ILE A 6 3.49 24.30 -15.39
C ILE A 6 4.87 23.68 -15.68
N GLU A 7 5.64 24.23 -16.62
CA GLU A 7 6.97 23.71 -16.98
C GLU A 7 7.96 23.93 -15.82
N ARG A 8 8.00 25.17 -15.30
CA ARG A 8 8.82 25.52 -14.14
C ARG A 8 8.42 24.71 -12.91
N ASP A 9 7.11 24.53 -12.69
CA ASP A 9 6.59 23.80 -11.53
C ASP A 9 6.88 22.30 -11.64
N PHE A 10 6.84 21.74 -12.85
CA PHE A 10 7.22 20.36 -13.16
C PHE A 10 8.71 20.12 -12.85
N GLU A 11 9.59 20.96 -13.37
CA GLU A 11 11.03 20.85 -13.12
C GLU A 11 11.37 21.05 -11.64
N GLY A 12 10.76 22.04 -10.98
CA GLY A 12 10.91 22.29 -9.56
C GLY A 12 10.46 21.11 -8.71
N SER A 13 9.37 20.44 -9.08
CA SER A 13 8.84 19.27 -8.39
C SER A 13 9.76 18.06 -8.49
N TYR A 14 10.34 17.84 -9.68
CA TYR A 14 11.32 16.79 -9.91
C TYR A 14 12.57 16.97 -9.04
N LYS A 15 13.14 18.19 -9.03
CA LYS A 15 14.31 18.53 -8.21
C LYS A 15 14.01 18.39 -6.71
N LEU A 16 12.85 18.87 -6.27
CA LEU A 16 12.42 18.76 -4.87
C LEU A 16 12.29 17.32 -4.40
N LEU A 17 11.72 16.45 -5.24
CA LEU A 17 11.60 15.02 -4.98
C LEU A 17 12.97 14.37 -4.81
N LEU A 18 13.90 14.62 -5.74
CA LEU A 18 15.22 13.99 -5.70
C LEU A 18 16.08 14.46 -4.53
N ASP A 19 15.96 15.73 -4.14
CA ASP A 19 16.74 16.29 -3.02
C ASP A 19 16.26 15.85 -1.65
N ASN A 20 14.97 15.57 -1.53
CA ASN A 20 14.35 15.21 -0.27
C ASN A 20 13.83 13.76 -0.26
N TYR A 21 14.30 12.93 -1.21
CA TYR A 21 13.78 11.58 -1.42
C TYR A 21 13.81 10.74 -0.14
N SER A 22 14.94 10.76 0.58
CA SER A 22 15.11 10.06 1.86
C SER A 22 14.17 10.54 2.98
N LYS A 23 13.65 11.77 2.88
CA LYS A 23 12.71 12.34 3.85
C LYS A 23 11.26 12.01 3.51
N PHE A 24 10.93 11.91 2.22
CA PHE A 24 9.59 11.61 1.74
C PHE A 24 9.25 10.12 1.81
N LEU A 25 10.19 9.24 1.44
CA LEU A 25 9.97 7.80 1.35
C LEU A 25 9.34 7.18 2.60
N PRO A 26 9.81 7.46 3.84
CA PRO A 26 9.20 6.86 5.03
C PRO A 26 7.72 7.23 5.22
N ILE A 27 7.29 8.41 4.76
CA ILE A 27 5.87 8.82 4.80
C ILE A 27 5.08 8.10 3.70
N PHE A 28 5.62 7.96 2.48
CA PHE A 28 4.98 7.18 1.41
C PHE A 28 4.84 5.70 1.78
N SER A 29 5.80 5.13 2.49
CA SER A 29 5.70 3.76 3.00
C SER A 29 4.54 3.54 3.98
N LEU A 30 3.99 4.59 4.61
CA LEU A 30 2.76 4.46 5.41
C LEU A 30 1.52 4.11 4.55
N MET A 31 1.55 4.32 3.23
CA MET A 31 0.48 3.81 2.36
C MET A 31 0.44 2.28 2.36
N LEU A 32 1.62 1.64 2.38
CA LEU A 32 1.72 0.17 2.47
C LEU A 32 1.20 -0.34 3.82
N ALA A 33 1.40 0.44 4.90
CA ALA A 33 0.82 0.12 6.21
C ALA A 33 -0.71 0.07 6.18
N ILE A 34 -1.37 1.01 5.48
CA ILE A 34 -2.83 1.01 5.30
C ILE A 34 -3.25 -0.26 4.54
N SER A 35 -2.54 -0.62 3.47
CA SER A 35 -2.81 -1.85 2.70
C SER A 35 -2.68 -3.11 3.57
N VAL A 36 -1.67 -3.19 4.44
CA VAL A 36 -1.50 -4.33 5.37
C VAL A 36 -2.70 -4.44 6.32
N VAL A 37 -3.17 -3.33 6.90
CA VAL A 37 -4.35 -3.37 7.80
C VAL A 37 -5.59 -3.85 7.06
N ILE A 38 -5.83 -3.34 5.85
CA ILE A 38 -6.96 -3.76 5.02
C ILE A 38 -6.87 -5.26 4.70
N GLN A 39 -5.68 -5.74 4.32
CA GLN A 39 -5.45 -7.16 4.06
C GLN A 39 -5.76 -8.02 5.28
N LEU A 40 -5.30 -7.63 6.47
CA LEU A 40 -5.58 -8.36 7.71
C LEU A 40 -7.08 -8.38 8.03
N LEU A 41 -7.79 -7.27 7.86
CA LEU A 41 -9.25 -7.22 8.05
C LEU A 41 -9.97 -8.19 7.09
N ILE A 42 -9.58 -8.21 5.81
CA ILE A 42 -10.17 -9.09 4.80
C ILE A 42 -9.90 -10.56 5.13
N VAL A 43 -8.67 -10.90 5.53
CA VAL A 43 -8.31 -12.29 5.86
C VAL A 43 -9.03 -12.77 7.11
N ILE A 44 -9.05 -11.96 8.18
CA ILE A 44 -9.79 -12.28 9.41
C ILE A 44 -11.27 -12.47 9.10
N SER A 45 -11.85 -11.56 8.30
CA SER A 45 -13.23 -11.66 7.85
C SER A 45 -13.48 -12.93 7.04
N GLY A 46 -12.58 -13.31 6.14
CA GLY A 46 -12.68 -14.53 5.35
C GLY A 46 -12.69 -15.79 6.23
N GLY A 47 -11.81 -15.84 7.23
CA GLY A 47 -11.78 -16.93 8.22
C GLY A 47 -13.07 -17.02 9.04
N LEU A 48 -13.58 -15.88 9.55
CA LEU A 48 -14.86 -15.83 10.27
C LEU A 48 -16.04 -16.23 9.39
N SER A 49 -16.03 -15.81 8.12
CA SER A 49 -17.04 -16.20 7.13
C SER A 49 -17.05 -17.72 6.93
N ALA A 50 -15.88 -18.33 6.67
CA ALA A 50 -15.74 -19.77 6.54
C ALA A 50 -16.24 -20.51 7.79
N PHE A 51 -15.87 -20.03 8.98
CA PHE A 51 -16.33 -20.59 10.25
C PHE A 51 -17.86 -20.53 10.41
N SER A 52 -18.50 -19.44 9.98
CA SER A 52 -19.97 -19.33 10.05
C SER A 52 -20.70 -20.36 9.18
N PHE A 53 -20.13 -20.73 8.03
CA PHE A 53 -20.66 -21.80 7.18
C PHE A 53 -20.40 -23.20 7.76
N ILE A 54 -19.29 -23.38 8.48
CA ILE A 54 -19.02 -24.62 9.21
C ILE A 54 -20.06 -24.81 10.33
N LEU A 55 -20.36 -23.76 11.10
CA LEU A 55 -21.36 -23.81 12.18
C LEU A 55 -22.78 -24.16 11.67
N THR A 56 -23.10 -23.78 10.45
CA THR A 56 -24.41 -24.03 9.83
C THR A 56 -24.44 -25.31 8.99
N ASN A 57 -23.36 -26.11 8.96
CA ASN A 57 -23.19 -27.27 8.09
C ASN A 57 -23.41 -26.99 6.60
N LYS A 58 -23.32 -25.72 6.17
CA LYS A 58 -23.50 -25.30 4.77
C LYS A 58 -22.17 -25.14 4.02
N PHE A 59 -21.02 -25.32 4.69
CA PHE A 59 -19.70 -25.11 4.07
C PHE A 59 -19.43 -26.06 2.89
N SER A 60 -19.71 -27.35 3.03
CA SER A 60 -19.54 -28.32 1.93
C SER A 60 -20.44 -28.00 0.73
N ILE A 61 -21.71 -27.67 1.00
CA ILE A 61 -22.71 -27.30 -0.02
C ILE A 61 -22.28 -26.03 -0.75
N LEU A 62 -21.73 -25.05 -0.03
CA LEU A 62 -21.21 -23.81 -0.61
C LEU A 62 -20.05 -24.09 -1.60
N ILE A 63 -19.11 -24.96 -1.21
CA ILE A 63 -17.99 -25.36 -2.06
C ILE A 63 -18.46 -26.16 -3.28
N GLU A 64 -19.41 -27.07 -3.11
CA GLU A 64 -20.00 -27.85 -4.20
C GLU A 64 -20.75 -26.97 -5.20
N ALA A 65 -21.56 -26.01 -4.72
CA ALA A 65 -22.26 -25.04 -5.55
C ALA A 65 -21.28 -24.18 -6.37
N PHE A 66 -20.15 -23.79 -5.76
CA PHE A 66 -19.09 -23.06 -6.45
C PHE A 66 -18.41 -23.92 -7.53
N ASN A 67 -17.99 -25.14 -7.19
CA ASN A 67 -17.28 -26.04 -8.10
C ASN A 67 -18.16 -26.47 -9.28
N SER A 68 -19.46 -26.68 -9.05
CA SER A 68 -20.46 -27.01 -10.08
C SER A 68 -20.89 -25.80 -10.92
N ARG A 69 -20.37 -24.59 -10.63
CA ARG A 69 -20.77 -23.31 -11.27
C ARG A 69 -22.27 -23.01 -11.13
N ASN A 70 -22.93 -23.58 -10.11
CA ASN A 70 -24.32 -23.29 -9.78
C ASN A 70 -24.43 -22.00 -8.95
N PHE A 71 -24.28 -20.86 -9.63
CA PHE A 71 -24.21 -19.55 -8.96
C PHE A 71 -25.52 -19.15 -8.27
N SER A 72 -26.69 -19.63 -8.72
CA SER A 72 -27.95 -19.35 -8.04
C SER A 72 -27.98 -19.95 -6.65
N LEU A 73 -27.64 -21.24 -6.51
CA LEU A 73 -27.56 -21.91 -5.21
C LEU A 73 -26.46 -21.31 -4.34
N PHE A 74 -25.32 -20.97 -4.94
CA PHE A 74 -24.22 -20.32 -4.23
C PHE A 74 -24.67 -19.01 -3.56
N PHE A 75 -25.35 -18.12 -4.31
CA PHE A 75 -25.83 -16.86 -3.76
C PHE A 75 -26.98 -17.02 -2.75
N GLU A 76 -27.86 -17.99 -2.95
CA GLU A 76 -28.92 -18.34 -1.99
C GLU A 76 -28.32 -18.73 -0.62
N ILE A 77 -27.31 -19.62 -0.61
CA ILE A 77 -26.61 -20.03 0.61
C ILE A 77 -25.94 -18.85 1.32
N LEU A 78 -25.35 -17.93 0.55
CA LEU A 78 -24.73 -16.72 1.12
C LEU A 78 -25.78 -15.78 1.75
N GLN A 79 -26.91 -15.56 1.08
CA GLN A 79 -27.99 -14.68 1.56
C GLN A 79 -28.72 -15.26 2.77
N ASP A 80 -28.85 -16.58 2.83
CA ASP A 80 -29.47 -17.30 3.94
C ASP A 80 -28.65 -17.27 5.24
N ASN A 81 -27.38 -16.87 5.19
CA ASN A 81 -26.50 -16.84 6.36
C ASN A 81 -26.40 -15.42 6.94
N PRO A 82 -27.20 -15.07 7.98
CA PRO A 82 -27.19 -13.72 8.55
C PRO A 82 -25.85 -13.36 9.21
N LEU A 83 -25.12 -14.34 9.77
CA LEU A 83 -23.80 -14.10 10.35
C LEU A 83 -22.79 -13.73 9.27
N PHE A 84 -22.80 -14.41 8.12
CA PHE A 84 -21.97 -14.05 6.97
C PHE A 84 -22.26 -12.62 6.49
N LEU A 85 -23.54 -12.26 6.31
CA LEU A 85 -23.93 -10.91 5.90
C LEU A 85 -23.46 -9.84 6.89
N LEU A 86 -23.60 -10.10 8.20
CA LEU A 86 -23.12 -9.21 9.25
C LEU A 86 -21.59 -9.05 9.22
N ILE A 87 -20.84 -10.15 9.06
CA ILE A 87 -19.38 -10.14 8.94
C ILE A 87 -18.97 -9.28 7.74
N VAL A 88 -19.57 -9.49 6.57
CA VAL A 88 -19.27 -8.72 5.34
C VAL A 88 -19.56 -7.23 5.55
N LEU A 89 -20.69 -6.89 6.15
CA LEU A 89 -21.07 -5.50 6.44
C LEU A 89 -20.08 -4.83 7.40
N ILE A 90 -19.74 -5.48 8.52
CA ILE A 90 -18.79 -4.94 9.51
C ILE A 90 -17.41 -4.77 8.86
N THR A 91 -16.94 -5.75 8.11
CA THR A 91 -15.65 -5.68 7.41
C THR A 91 -15.64 -4.53 6.41
N PHE A 92 -16.70 -4.35 5.63
CA PHE A 92 -16.83 -3.23 4.71
C PHE A 92 -16.73 -1.87 5.44
N LEU A 93 -17.46 -1.70 6.55
CA LEU A 93 -17.44 -0.48 7.35
C LEU A 93 -16.06 -0.21 7.96
N LEU A 94 -15.39 -1.25 8.49
CA LEU A 94 -14.04 -1.15 9.04
C LEU A 94 -13.02 -0.78 7.97
N VAL A 95 -13.06 -1.45 6.81
CA VAL A 95 -12.19 -1.12 5.67
C VAL A 95 -12.43 0.32 5.23
N LEU A 96 -13.69 0.76 5.12
CA LEU A 96 -14.02 2.13 4.77
C LEU A 96 -13.44 3.14 5.79
N ILE A 97 -13.57 2.87 7.09
CA ILE A 97 -12.98 3.72 8.14
C ILE A 97 -11.45 3.75 8.02
N VAL A 98 -10.80 2.60 7.85
CA VAL A 98 -9.33 2.50 7.72
C VAL A 98 -8.85 3.27 6.49
N VAL A 99 -9.53 3.13 5.35
CA VAL A 99 -9.24 3.88 4.13
C VAL A 99 -9.40 5.37 4.39
N LEU A 100 -10.56 5.82 4.84
CA LEU A 100 -10.83 7.25 5.03
C LEU A 100 -9.90 7.89 6.05
N LEU A 101 -9.72 7.27 7.23
CA LEU A 101 -8.87 7.81 8.30
C LEU A 101 -7.39 7.70 7.94
N GLY A 102 -6.96 6.54 7.44
CA GLY A 102 -5.57 6.27 7.06
C GLY A 102 -5.10 7.21 5.96
N TYR A 103 -5.85 7.33 4.86
CA TYR A 103 -5.50 8.28 3.80
C TYR A 103 -5.58 9.73 4.28
N SER A 104 -6.48 10.08 5.19
CA SER A 104 -6.52 11.44 5.77
C SER A 104 -5.27 11.76 6.57
N ALA A 105 -4.80 10.81 7.39
CA ALA A 105 -3.58 10.94 8.17
C ALA A 105 -2.34 11.00 7.27
N PHE A 106 -2.31 10.16 6.24
CA PHE A 106 -1.28 10.16 5.21
C PHE A 106 -1.21 11.50 4.47
N TYR A 107 -2.34 12.00 3.94
CA TYR A 107 -2.38 13.28 3.22
C TYR A 107 -1.98 14.46 4.12
N GLY A 108 -2.44 14.48 5.38
CA GLY A 108 -2.00 15.48 6.35
C GLY A 108 -0.49 15.44 6.59
N ALA A 109 0.12 14.25 6.54
CA ALA A 109 1.54 14.08 6.71
C ALA A 109 2.35 14.55 5.51
N ILE A 110 2.03 14.03 4.33
CA ILE A 110 2.83 14.29 3.14
C ILE A 110 2.72 15.74 2.68
N LEU A 111 1.52 16.33 2.72
CA LEU A 111 1.33 17.72 2.28
C LEU A 111 2.02 18.72 3.19
N GLU A 112 2.03 18.51 4.51
CA GLU A 112 2.78 19.39 5.43
C GLU A 112 4.29 19.21 5.25
N LEU A 113 4.76 17.99 4.99
CA LEU A 113 6.17 17.74 4.73
C LEU A 113 6.63 18.43 3.43
N ILE A 114 5.86 18.32 2.34
CA ILE A 114 6.14 19.02 1.08
C ILE A 114 6.07 20.54 1.28
N LYS A 115 5.05 21.04 1.99
CA LYS A 115 4.96 22.48 2.32
C LYS A 115 6.23 22.99 3.01
N LYS A 116 6.77 22.21 3.96
CA LYS A 116 7.99 22.58 4.67
C LYS A 116 9.22 22.51 3.76
N SER A 117 9.30 21.56 2.84
CA SER A 117 10.43 21.45 1.91
C SER A 117 10.52 22.61 0.92
N LEU A 118 9.42 23.32 0.66
CA LEU A 118 9.44 24.53 -0.19
C LEU A 118 10.11 25.75 0.48
N VAL A 119 10.14 25.79 1.81
CA VAL A 119 10.52 26.98 2.58
C VAL A 119 11.70 26.75 3.53
N LYS A 120 11.90 25.52 4.02
CA LYS A 120 12.96 25.18 4.97
C LYS A 120 14.13 24.49 4.28
N GLU A 121 15.34 24.88 4.70
CA GLU A 121 16.59 24.23 4.26
C GLU A 121 16.85 22.89 4.98
N ASP A 122 16.57 22.78 6.30
CA ASP A 122 16.73 21.54 7.07
C ASP A 122 15.39 20.77 7.21
N LEU A 123 15.10 19.92 6.24
CA LEU A 123 13.88 19.10 6.21
C LEU A 123 13.99 17.84 7.08
N LYS A 124 12.98 17.63 7.93
CA LYS A 124 12.87 16.45 8.82
C LYS A 124 11.56 15.73 8.54
N THR A 125 11.60 14.40 8.41
CA THR A 125 10.40 13.57 8.21
C THR A 125 9.34 13.80 9.29
N GLY A 126 9.76 14.13 10.52
CA GLY A 126 8.85 14.41 11.64
C GLY A 126 7.93 15.61 11.44
N TYR A 127 8.26 16.57 10.56
CA TYR A 127 7.32 17.64 10.21
C TYR A 127 6.04 17.08 9.58
N GLY A 128 6.16 16.00 8.80
CA GLY A 128 4.98 15.30 8.27
C GLY A 128 4.13 14.73 9.38
N LEU A 129 4.71 14.09 10.40
CA LEU A 129 3.93 13.52 11.51
C LEU A 129 3.17 14.60 12.31
N ILE A 130 3.77 15.78 12.49
CA ILE A 130 3.10 16.95 13.07
C ILE A 130 1.91 17.38 12.18
N GLY A 131 2.11 17.42 10.86
CA GLY A 131 1.06 17.67 9.88
C GLY A 131 -0.08 16.67 9.96
N SER A 132 0.24 15.38 10.08
CA SER A 132 -0.74 14.31 10.27
C SER A 132 -1.65 14.60 11.45
N LYS A 133 -1.07 14.82 12.65
CA LYS A 133 -1.84 15.16 13.86
C LYS A 133 -2.71 16.41 13.67
N LYS A 134 -2.20 17.41 12.96
CA LYS A 134 -2.86 18.70 12.78
C LYS A 134 -4.03 18.65 11.79
N PHE A 135 -3.89 17.92 10.68
CA PHE A 135 -4.80 18.02 9.54
C PHE A 135 -5.71 16.81 9.32
N THR A 136 -5.42 15.66 9.96
CA THR A 136 -6.22 14.42 9.79
C THR A 136 -7.72 14.67 9.96
N LYS A 137 -8.13 15.38 11.03
CA LYS A 137 -9.56 15.63 11.31
C LYS A 137 -10.24 16.43 10.19
N SER A 138 -9.59 17.45 9.66
CA SER A 138 -10.16 18.29 8.60
C SER A 138 -10.24 17.54 7.26
N ILE A 139 -9.19 16.80 6.92
CA ILE A 139 -9.15 15.99 5.69
C ILE A 139 -10.14 14.81 5.77
N PHE A 140 -10.28 14.19 6.94
CA PHE A 140 -11.27 13.13 7.17
C PHE A 140 -12.70 13.63 6.96
N LYS A 141 -13.04 14.78 7.54
CA LYS A 141 -14.35 15.41 7.31
C LYS A 141 -14.58 15.78 5.84
N LEU A 142 -13.53 16.18 5.12
CA LEU A 142 -13.61 16.45 3.68
C LEU A 142 -13.94 15.17 2.90
N HIS A 143 -13.29 14.04 3.21
CA HIS A 143 -13.61 12.76 2.58
C HIS A 143 -15.02 12.27 2.93
N ILE A 144 -15.46 12.42 4.18
CA ILE A 144 -16.84 12.08 4.59
C ILE A 144 -17.87 12.93 3.85
N LEU A 145 -17.63 14.23 3.67
CA LEU A 145 -18.51 15.10 2.90
C LEU A 145 -18.62 14.63 1.44
N PHE A 146 -17.50 14.25 0.82
CA PHE A 146 -17.53 13.73 -0.56
C PHE A 146 -18.23 12.37 -0.65
N LEU A 147 -18.02 11.48 0.33
CA LEU A 147 -18.75 10.21 0.42
C LEU A 147 -20.26 10.43 0.54
N PHE A 148 -20.68 11.37 1.39
CA PHE A 148 -22.09 11.72 1.55
C PHE A 148 -22.69 12.23 0.24
N LEU A 149 -21.98 13.10 -0.50
CA LEU A 149 -22.40 13.52 -1.84
C LEU A 149 -22.55 12.32 -2.78
N GLY A 150 -21.61 11.37 -2.74
CA GLY A 150 -21.72 10.12 -3.49
C GLY A 150 -23.02 9.38 -3.20
N VAL A 151 -23.34 9.16 -1.91
CA VAL A 151 -24.59 8.51 -1.51
C VAL A 151 -25.82 9.25 -2.05
N VAL A 152 -25.88 10.58 -1.90
CA VAL A 152 -26.99 11.40 -2.40
C VAL A 152 -27.20 11.25 -3.91
N PHE A 153 -26.11 11.19 -4.68
CA PHE A 153 -26.18 11.01 -6.14
C PHE A 153 -26.56 9.58 -6.55
N PHE A 154 -26.18 8.54 -5.79
CA PHE A 154 -26.47 7.15 -6.18
C PHE A 154 -27.78 6.58 -5.62
N VAL A 155 -28.33 7.12 -4.52
CA VAL A 155 -29.60 6.66 -3.93
C VAL A 155 -30.79 6.66 -4.91
N PRO A 156 -30.97 7.66 -5.80
CA PRO A 156 -32.10 7.67 -6.73
C PRO A 156 -32.13 6.48 -7.71
N ILE A 157 -31.00 5.82 -7.97
CA ILE A 157 -30.92 4.64 -8.84
C ILE A 157 -31.77 3.49 -8.27
N TYR A 158 -31.75 3.30 -6.96
CA TYR A 158 -32.54 2.27 -6.29
C TYR A 158 -34.03 2.45 -6.57
N PHE A 159 -34.51 3.70 -6.56
CA PHE A 159 -35.90 4.03 -6.84
C PHE A 159 -36.24 3.97 -8.33
N LEU A 160 -35.29 4.23 -9.24
CA LEU A 160 -35.51 4.17 -10.69
C LEU A 160 -35.50 2.73 -11.25
N THR A 161 -34.76 1.82 -10.61
CA THR A 161 -34.50 0.46 -11.13
C THR A 161 -35.77 -0.36 -11.36
N PRO A 162 -36.80 -0.34 -10.48
CA PRO A 162 -38.05 -1.03 -10.72
C PRO A 162 -38.84 -0.52 -11.93
N TYR A 163 -38.69 0.76 -12.31
CA TYR A 163 -39.44 1.37 -13.42
C TYR A 163 -38.75 1.18 -14.77
N SER A 164 -37.43 1.39 -14.82
CA SER A 164 -36.66 1.22 -16.05
C SER A 164 -35.17 1.05 -15.77
N ARG A 165 -34.63 -0.10 -16.21
CA ARG A 165 -33.18 -0.36 -16.19
C ARG A 165 -32.41 0.64 -17.08
N GLY A 166 -33.00 1.07 -18.20
CA GLY A 166 -32.40 2.05 -19.11
C GLY A 166 -32.26 3.43 -18.48
N LEU A 167 -33.32 3.93 -17.83
CA LEU A 167 -33.26 5.20 -17.09
C LEU A 167 -32.27 5.15 -15.93
N SER A 168 -32.23 4.02 -15.22
CA SER A 168 -31.29 3.81 -14.12
C SER A 168 -29.83 3.84 -14.58
N ALA A 169 -29.53 3.22 -15.73
CA ALA A 169 -28.20 3.26 -16.33
C ALA A 169 -27.80 4.68 -16.79
N LEU A 170 -28.70 5.42 -17.43
CA LEU A 170 -28.45 6.82 -17.82
C LEU A 170 -28.22 7.71 -16.61
N TYR A 171 -29.02 7.56 -15.55
CA TYR A 171 -28.86 8.32 -14.31
C TYR A 171 -27.57 7.95 -13.57
N PHE A 172 -27.15 6.69 -13.61
CA PHE A 172 -25.85 6.25 -13.09
C PHE A 172 -24.69 6.96 -13.81
N LEU A 173 -24.70 7.02 -15.14
CA LEU A 173 -23.68 7.73 -15.92
C LEU A 173 -23.69 9.23 -15.63
N PHE A 174 -24.87 9.85 -15.58
CA PHE A 174 -25.04 11.25 -15.16
C PHE A 174 -24.42 11.52 -13.78
N SER A 175 -24.70 10.64 -12.81
CA SER A 175 -24.19 10.75 -11.44
C SER A 175 -22.66 10.67 -11.40
N ILE A 176 -22.05 9.76 -12.15
CA ILE A 176 -20.59 9.65 -12.26
C ILE A 176 -20.00 10.94 -12.84
N ILE A 177 -20.55 11.47 -13.93
CA ILE A 177 -20.07 12.69 -14.59
C ILE A 177 -20.17 13.87 -13.63
N CYS A 178 -21.34 14.07 -13.00
CA CYS A 178 -21.55 15.15 -12.03
C CYS A 178 -20.61 15.06 -10.83
N LEU A 179 -20.48 13.88 -10.21
CA LEU A 179 -19.58 13.69 -9.07
C LEU A 179 -18.12 13.91 -9.46
N THR A 180 -17.71 13.51 -10.67
CA THR A 180 -16.36 13.76 -11.18
C THR A 180 -16.09 15.25 -11.35
N LEU A 181 -17.02 15.99 -11.96
CA LEU A 181 -16.91 17.44 -12.10
C LEU A 181 -16.89 18.15 -10.74
N ILE A 182 -17.78 17.75 -9.82
CA ILE A 182 -17.81 18.27 -8.45
C ILE A 182 -16.48 18.00 -7.76
N TYR A 183 -15.93 16.78 -7.89
CA TYR A 183 -14.65 16.43 -7.30
C TYR A 183 -13.51 17.30 -7.87
N VAL A 184 -13.40 17.39 -9.20
CA VAL A 184 -12.35 18.15 -9.89
C VAL A 184 -12.37 19.62 -9.46
N VAL A 185 -13.55 20.25 -9.42
CA VAL A 185 -13.68 21.68 -9.07
C VAL A 185 -13.50 21.90 -7.57
N PHE A 186 -14.25 21.19 -6.74
CA PHE A 186 -14.41 21.54 -5.32
C PHE A 186 -13.47 20.77 -4.37
N PHE A 187 -13.07 19.55 -4.72
CA PHE A 187 -12.36 18.66 -3.79
C PHE A 187 -10.92 18.38 -4.20
N PHE A 188 -10.58 18.53 -5.48
CA PHE A 188 -9.31 18.11 -6.02
C PHE A 188 -8.14 18.81 -5.32
N PHE A 189 -8.14 20.14 -5.21
CA PHE A 189 -7.11 20.92 -4.52
C PHE A 189 -7.45 21.27 -3.06
N ALA A 190 -8.57 20.75 -2.54
CA ALA A 190 -9.05 21.14 -1.21
C ALA A 190 -8.10 20.70 -0.09
N LYS A 191 -7.38 19.58 -0.26
CA LYS A 191 -6.41 19.09 0.74
C LYS A 191 -5.18 20.01 0.80
N GLU A 192 -4.65 20.38 -0.36
CA GLU A 192 -3.53 21.32 -0.51
C GLU A 192 -3.91 22.69 0.05
N ALA A 193 -5.14 23.15 -0.18
CA ALA A 193 -5.67 24.38 0.40
C ALA A 193 -5.72 24.37 1.94
N ILE A 194 -6.25 23.29 2.52
CA ILE A 194 -6.37 23.13 3.97
C ILE A 194 -5.00 23.17 4.65
N VAL A 195 -4.02 22.48 4.09
CA VAL A 195 -2.65 22.43 4.64
C VAL A 195 -1.90 23.74 4.42
N SER A 196 -2.14 24.41 3.29
CA SER A 196 -1.44 25.66 2.94
C SER A 196 -1.87 26.87 3.78
N GLY A 197 -3.09 26.89 4.32
CA GLY A 197 -3.50 27.95 5.26
C GLY A 197 -5.00 28.11 5.45
N ASP A 198 -5.82 27.47 4.62
CA ASP A 198 -7.27 27.57 4.71
C ASP A 198 -7.79 26.60 5.77
N LYS A 199 -7.67 27.01 7.04
CA LYS A 199 -7.88 26.16 8.23
C LYS A 199 -9.26 25.47 8.34
N THR A 200 -10.23 25.81 7.48
CA THR A 200 -11.57 25.23 7.46
C THR A 200 -11.89 24.55 6.14
N ILE A 201 -12.76 23.53 6.19
CA ILE A 201 -13.19 22.75 5.02
C ILE A 201 -13.83 23.64 3.95
N ILE A 202 -14.72 24.56 4.38
CA ILE A 202 -15.43 25.47 3.47
C ILE A 202 -14.44 26.38 2.74
N LYS A 203 -13.45 26.96 3.45
CA LYS A 203 -12.41 27.77 2.81
C LYS A 203 -11.56 26.92 1.87
N GLY A 204 -11.19 25.70 2.27
CA GLY A 204 -10.46 24.77 1.42
C GLY A 204 -11.18 24.43 0.11
N ILE A 205 -12.48 24.12 0.17
CA ILE A 205 -13.32 23.85 -1.00
C ILE A 205 -13.44 25.09 -1.90
N ARG A 206 -13.67 26.26 -1.31
CA ARG A 206 -13.74 27.52 -2.06
C ARG A 206 -12.42 27.87 -2.74
N SER A 207 -11.29 27.66 -2.07
CA SER A 207 -9.97 27.89 -2.65
C SER A 207 -9.64 26.86 -3.74
N SER A 208 -10.07 25.59 -3.59
CA SER A 208 -9.97 24.59 -4.66
C SER A 208 -10.72 25.06 -5.90
N ALA A 209 -12.00 25.45 -5.73
CA ALA A 209 -12.81 25.95 -6.84
C ALA A 209 -12.15 27.17 -7.51
N SER A 210 -11.69 28.14 -6.71
CA SER A 210 -11.01 29.33 -7.22
C SER A 210 -9.71 29.00 -7.97
N PHE A 211 -8.92 28.04 -7.48
CA PHE A 211 -7.70 27.62 -8.16
C PHE A 211 -8.01 26.96 -9.50
N VAL A 212 -8.96 26.02 -9.52
CA VAL A 212 -9.35 25.26 -10.72
C VAL A 212 -9.98 26.16 -11.78
N THR A 213 -10.86 27.08 -11.40
CA THR A 213 -11.50 28.01 -12.34
C THR A 213 -10.53 29.03 -12.93
N ASN A 214 -9.49 29.40 -12.18
CA ASN A 214 -8.48 30.35 -12.65
C ASN A 214 -7.35 29.70 -13.46
N ASN A 215 -7.15 28.38 -13.34
CA ASN A 215 -6.06 27.63 -13.98
C ASN A 215 -6.58 26.31 -14.60
N PRO A 216 -7.63 26.32 -15.45
CA PRO A 216 -8.26 25.09 -15.93
C PRO A 216 -7.33 24.26 -16.84
N LEU A 217 -6.46 24.92 -17.63
CA LEU A 217 -5.54 24.25 -18.54
C LEU A 217 -4.43 23.52 -17.76
N GLU A 218 -3.93 24.12 -16.70
CA GLU A 218 -2.89 23.55 -15.85
C GLU A 218 -3.43 22.35 -15.05
N VAL A 219 -4.67 22.45 -14.56
CA VAL A 219 -5.36 21.33 -13.91
C VAL A 219 -5.63 20.19 -14.90
N LEU A 220 -6.09 20.50 -16.12
CA LEU A 220 -6.31 19.51 -17.16
C LEU A 220 -5.00 18.81 -17.56
N PHE A 221 -3.93 19.58 -17.76
CA PHE A 221 -2.61 19.05 -18.06
C PHE A 221 -2.13 18.09 -16.96
N TYR A 222 -2.26 18.49 -15.69
CA TYR A 222 -1.94 17.61 -14.55
C TYR A 222 -2.73 16.29 -14.61
N LEU A 223 -4.05 16.37 -14.83
CA LEU A 223 -4.93 15.21 -14.86
C LEU A 223 -4.58 14.25 -16.01
N ILE A 224 -4.33 14.81 -17.21
CA ILE A 224 -3.92 14.04 -18.39
C ILE A 224 -2.58 13.37 -18.12
N LEU A 225 -1.59 14.11 -17.62
CA LEU A 225 -0.25 13.56 -17.40
C LEU A 225 -0.26 12.45 -16.32
N PHE A 226 -0.98 12.66 -15.21
CA PHE A 226 -1.14 11.65 -14.17
C PHE A 226 -1.87 10.41 -14.69
N GLY A 227 -2.95 10.63 -15.46
CA GLY A 227 -3.73 9.58 -16.11
C GLY A 227 -2.88 8.76 -17.08
N MET A 228 -2.13 9.43 -17.96
CA MET A 228 -1.21 8.79 -18.92
C MET A 228 -0.12 7.99 -18.20
N ALA A 229 0.53 8.55 -17.18
CA ALA A 229 1.55 7.83 -16.41
C ALA A 229 0.98 6.56 -15.73
N SER A 230 -0.22 6.67 -15.16
CA SER A 230 -0.92 5.55 -14.52
C SER A 230 -1.34 4.48 -15.53
N LEU A 231 -1.87 4.90 -16.69
CA LEU A 231 -2.25 4.02 -17.78
C LEU A 231 -1.03 3.32 -18.39
N LEU A 232 0.10 4.00 -18.55
CA LEU A 232 1.34 3.40 -19.04
C LEU A 232 1.81 2.27 -18.13
N ILE A 233 1.79 2.47 -16.81
CA ILE A 233 2.15 1.41 -15.84
C ILE A 233 1.13 0.25 -15.88
N GLY A 234 -0.16 0.55 -15.97
CA GLY A 234 -1.21 -0.47 -16.05
C GLY A 234 -1.12 -1.30 -17.34
N SER A 235 -0.95 -0.65 -18.48
CA SER A 235 -0.75 -1.27 -19.79
C SER A 235 0.55 -2.07 -19.84
N PHE A 236 1.62 -1.57 -19.22
CA PHE A 236 2.87 -2.32 -19.09
C PHE A 236 2.66 -3.60 -18.26
N ASN A 237 1.98 -3.51 -17.10
CA ASN A 237 1.63 -4.70 -16.32
C ASN A 237 0.80 -5.69 -17.13
N LEU A 238 -0.22 -5.22 -17.85
CA LEU A 238 -1.09 -6.07 -18.66
C LEU A 238 -0.31 -6.74 -19.80
N ALA A 239 0.44 -5.98 -20.59
CA ALA A 239 1.26 -6.50 -21.69
C ALA A 239 2.27 -7.53 -21.18
N PHE A 240 2.95 -7.24 -20.07
CA PHE A 240 3.88 -8.18 -19.43
C PHE A 240 3.17 -9.44 -18.93
N SER A 241 2.01 -9.30 -18.28
CA SER A 241 1.22 -10.44 -17.78
C SER A 241 0.77 -11.34 -18.91
N THR A 242 0.34 -10.77 -20.04
CA THR A 242 -0.09 -11.52 -21.23
C THR A 242 1.09 -12.21 -21.92
N LEU A 243 2.24 -11.53 -22.05
CA LEU A 243 3.43 -12.09 -22.70
C LEU A 243 4.09 -13.21 -21.91
N PHE A 244 4.04 -13.14 -20.57
CA PHE A 244 4.82 -14.02 -19.70
C PHE A 244 3.97 -14.86 -18.73
N ASN A 245 2.64 -14.82 -18.84
CA ASN A 245 1.68 -15.45 -17.93
C ASN A 245 1.95 -15.18 -16.43
N THR A 246 2.64 -14.08 -16.11
CA THR A 246 3.11 -13.76 -14.76
C THR A 246 2.90 -12.27 -14.49
N PRO A 247 2.05 -11.89 -13.52
CA PRO A 247 1.76 -10.49 -13.27
C PRO A 247 2.85 -9.81 -12.44
N ILE A 248 3.43 -8.71 -12.91
CA ILE A 248 4.48 -7.94 -12.19
C ILE A 248 3.92 -6.88 -11.23
N ARG A 249 2.85 -7.23 -10.49
CA ARG A 249 2.15 -6.32 -9.55
C ARG A 249 3.08 -5.68 -8.52
N GLY A 250 4.09 -6.39 -8.04
CA GLY A 250 5.08 -5.85 -7.10
C GLY A 250 5.84 -4.65 -7.68
N LEU A 251 6.38 -4.78 -8.89
CA LEU A 251 7.12 -3.71 -9.57
C LEU A 251 6.20 -2.53 -9.88
N THR A 252 5.01 -2.78 -10.42
CA THR A 252 4.08 -1.69 -10.76
C THR A 252 3.56 -0.96 -9.53
N ASN A 253 3.32 -1.67 -8.42
CA ASN A 253 3.02 -1.04 -7.12
C ASN A 253 4.20 -0.21 -6.61
N ALA A 254 5.44 -0.70 -6.73
CA ALA A 254 6.63 0.05 -6.33
C ALA A 254 6.79 1.35 -7.13
N LEU A 255 6.62 1.29 -8.46
CA LEU A 255 6.64 2.48 -9.32
C LEU A 255 5.53 3.46 -8.97
N MET A 256 4.31 2.98 -8.68
CA MET A 256 3.22 3.85 -8.28
C MET A 256 3.51 4.55 -6.94
N VAL A 257 3.90 3.80 -5.90
CA VAL A 257 4.07 4.31 -4.53
C VAL A 257 5.32 5.18 -4.37
N PHE A 258 6.42 4.86 -5.07
CA PHE A 258 7.72 5.51 -4.85
C PHE A 258 8.16 6.45 -5.97
N LEU A 259 7.50 6.45 -7.13
CA LEU A 259 7.84 7.33 -8.24
C LEU A 259 6.66 8.21 -8.68
N ILE A 260 5.59 7.60 -9.20
CA ILE A 260 4.48 8.34 -9.80
C ILE A 260 3.73 9.15 -8.75
N TYR A 261 3.17 8.48 -7.74
CA TYR A 261 2.34 9.15 -6.75
C TYR A 261 3.10 10.22 -5.95
N PRO A 262 4.37 10.02 -5.54
CA PRO A 262 5.18 11.07 -4.94
C PRO A 262 5.37 12.29 -5.82
N PHE A 263 5.79 12.08 -7.08
CA PHE A 263 6.03 13.17 -8.01
C PHE A 263 4.77 14.01 -8.21
N PHE A 264 3.63 13.37 -8.48
CA PHE A 264 2.38 14.07 -8.74
C PHE A 264 1.81 14.74 -7.49
N THR A 265 1.98 14.16 -6.29
CA THR A 265 1.59 14.82 -5.04
C THR A 265 2.41 16.09 -4.79
N ILE A 266 3.72 16.05 -5.10
CA ILE A 266 4.59 17.22 -5.02
C ILE A 266 4.18 18.28 -6.04
N LEU A 267 4.03 17.88 -7.31
CA LEU A 267 3.61 18.77 -8.39
C LEU A 267 2.34 19.52 -8.05
N LYS A 268 1.34 18.80 -7.54
CA LYS A 268 0.07 19.39 -7.12
C LYS A 268 0.24 20.45 -6.02
N MET A 269 1.07 20.15 -5.03
CA MET A 269 1.35 21.09 -3.93
C MET A 269 2.18 22.30 -4.39
N VAL A 270 3.13 22.12 -5.31
CA VAL A 270 3.94 23.19 -5.91
C VAL A 270 3.05 24.14 -6.71
N MET A 271 2.22 23.61 -7.61
CA MET A 271 1.28 24.41 -8.41
C MET A 271 0.36 25.27 -7.53
N TYR A 272 -0.18 24.67 -6.47
CA TYR A 272 -1.03 25.40 -5.52
C TYR A 272 -0.26 26.46 -4.72
N SER A 273 0.99 26.17 -4.35
CA SER A 273 1.85 27.09 -3.58
C SER A 273 2.35 28.27 -4.41
N ASP A 274 2.67 28.06 -5.68
CA ASP A 274 3.03 29.13 -6.62
C ASP A 274 1.84 30.07 -6.86
N TRP A 275 0.63 29.53 -7.02
CA TRP A 275 -0.58 30.35 -7.08
C TRP A 275 -0.80 31.19 -5.81
N ARG A 276 -0.44 30.67 -4.62
CA ARG A 276 -0.43 31.40 -3.34
C ARG A 276 0.77 32.32 -3.14
N LYS A 277 1.69 32.42 -4.10
CA LYS A 277 2.92 33.23 -4.04
C LYS A 277 3.85 32.87 -2.87
N VAL A 278 3.99 31.58 -2.56
CA VAL A 278 5.00 31.14 -1.59
C VAL A 278 6.37 31.22 -2.25
N GLU A 279 7.30 32.00 -1.69
CA GLU A 279 8.68 32.04 -2.16
C GLU A 279 9.36 30.69 -1.95
N ILE A 280 9.78 30.06 -3.05
CA ILE A 280 10.53 28.80 -3.06
C ILE A 280 12.01 29.15 -2.92
N LYS A 281 12.62 28.80 -1.78
CA LYS A 281 14.00 29.24 -1.43
C LYS A 281 15.11 28.29 -1.86
N THR A 282 14.79 27.17 -2.47
CA THR A 282 15.73 26.05 -2.65
C THR A 282 16.60 26.20 -3.89
N LYS A 283 17.93 26.16 -3.68
CA LYS A 283 18.98 26.10 -4.70
C LYS A 283 19.34 24.62 -4.92
N TYR A 284 19.30 24.16 -6.16
CA TYR A 284 19.37 22.73 -6.48
C TYR A 284 20.67 22.39 -7.22
N GLU A 285 21.52 21.52 -6.65
CA GLU A 285 22.65 20.91 -7.33
C GLU A 285 22.61 19.38 -7.13
N LEU A 286 22.51 18.63 -8.22
CA LEU A 286 22.31 17.19 -8.23
C LEU A 286 23.60 16.44 -8.58
N GLU A 287 24.13 15.66 -7.64
CA GLU A 287 25.10 14.59 -7.91
C GLU A 287 24.49 13.20 -7.62
N LEU A 288 23.64 12.72 -8.54
CA LEU A 288 22.84 11.50 -8.38
C LEU A 288 23.69 10.25 -8.10
N LYS A 289 24.81 10.08 -8.83
CA LYS A 289 25.67 8.88 -8.73
C LYS A 289 26.29 8.73 -7.34
N LYS A 290 26.79 9.81 -6.74
CA LYS A 290 27.40 9.77 -5.39
C LYS A 290 26.34 9.46 -4.33
N ARG A 291 25.12 10.01 -4.46
CA ARG A 291 24.01 9.74 -3.53
C ARG A 291 23.59 8.27 -3.53
N ILE A 292 23.49 7.63 -4.70
CA ILE A 292 23.11 6.22 -4.80
C ILE A 292 24.17 5.31 -4.15
N LEU A 293 25.45 5.51 -4.49
CA LEU A 293 26.54 4.68 -3.96
C LEU A 293 26.72 4.84 -2.44
N ASN A 294 26.66 6.08 -1.95
CA ASN A 294 26.75 6.35 -0.51
C ASN A 294 25.53 5.80 0.23
N GLY A 295 24.33 5.94 -0.36
CA GLY A 295 23.09 5.40 0.19
C GLY A 295 23.12 3.88 0.33
N PHE A 296 23.65 3.16 -0.67
CA PHE A 296 23.74 1.69 -0.59
C PHE A 296 24.64 1.22 0.57
N LYS A 297 25.82 1.82 0.72
CA LYS A 297 26.73 1.51 1.84
C LYS A 297 26.11 1.85 3.19
N GLU A 298 25.42 2.98 3.28
CA GLU A 298 24.70 3.40 4.48
C GLU A 298 23.58 2.41 4.84
N ASN A 299 22.78 1.98 3.86
CA ASN A 299 21.70 1.01 4.06
C ASN A 299 22.23 -0.32 4.63
N LEU A 300 23.32 -0.85 4.07
CA LEU A 300 23.96 -2.08 4.58
C LEU A 300 24.55 -1.89 5.99
N ARG A 301 25.12 -0.72 6.28
CA ARG A 301 25.63 -0.39 7.61
C ARG A 301 24.49 -0.33 8.63
N GLU A 302 23.38 0.32 8.31
CA GLU A 302 22.22 0.39 9.20
C GLU A 302 21.57 -0.98 9.39
N LEU A 303 21.45 -1.80 8.34
CA LEU A 303 20.98 -3.19 8.44
C LEU A 303 21.83 -4.01 9.42
N THR A 304 23.15 -4.01 9.22
CA THR A 304 24.08 -4.78 10.06
C THR A 304 24.08 -4.28 11.50
N PHE A 305 24.04 -2.96 11.70
CA PHE A 305 23.94 -2.35 13.02
C PHE A 305 22.62 -2.71 13.73
N PHE A 306 21.50 -2.66 13.02
CA PHE A 306 20.19 -3.01 13.56
C PHE A 306 20.16 -4.45 14.04
N ASN A 307 20.61 -5.39 13.20
CA ASN A 307 20.65 -6.82 13.53
C ASN A 307 21.52 -7.10 14.75
N LYS A 308 22.70 -6.47 14.85
CA LYS A 308 23.58 -6.62 16.01
C LYS A 308 22.94 -6.10 17.31
N LYS A 309 22.24 -4.96 17.26
CA LYS A 309 21.67 -4.33 18.45
C LYS A 309 20.27 -4.82 18.84
N ASN A 310 19.53 -5.40 17.90
CA ASN A 310 18.12 -5.76 18.08
C ASN A 310 17.85 -7.22 17.70
N LEU A 311 18.84 -8.10 17.83
CA LEU A 311 18.72 -9.53 17.51
C LEU A 311 17.50 -10.18 18.17
N ILE A 312 17.22 -9.82 19.43
CA ILE A 312 16.04 -10.32 20.16
C ILE A 312 14.73 -10.00 19.41
N LEU A 313 14.58 -8.79 18.85
CA LEU A 313 13.37 -8.43 18.09
C LEU A 313 13.27 -9.20 16.78
N VAL A 314 14.39 -9.49 16.14
CA VAL A 314 14.43 -10.33 14.92
C VAL A 314 14.02 -11.75 15.28
N LEU A 315 14.54 -12.31 16.39
CA LEU A 315 14.17 -13.64 16.87
C LEU A 315 12.69 -13.73 17.28
N ILE A 316 12.15 -12.73 17.98
CA ILE A 316 10.72 -12.65 18.29
C ILE A 316 9.89 -12.65 17.00
N SER A 317 10.30 -11.87 16.00
CA SER A 317 9.59 -11.79 14.71
C SER A 317 9.64 -13.11 13.95
N PHE A 318 10.79 -13.78 13.98
CA PHE A 318 10.97 -15.12 13.44
C PHE A 318 10.05 -16.13 14.14
N SER A 319 9.99 -16.12 15.48
CA SER A 319 9.09 -16.99 16.23
C SER A 319 7.62 -16.76 15.88
N ILE A 320 7.20 -15.51 15.70
CA ILE A 320 5.82 -15.19 15.26
C ILE A 320 5.56 -15.79 13.87
N PHE A 321 6.51 -15.65 12.94
CA PHE A 321 6.39 -16.26 11.61
C PHE A 321 6.23 -17.78 11.70
N ILE A 322 7.07 -18.47 12.50
CA ILE A 322 7.00 -19.92 12.71
C ILE A 322 5.65 -20.36 13.31
N VAL A 323 5.11 -19.61 14.26
CA VAL A 323 3.76 -19.86 14.81
C VAL A 323 2.71 -19.77 13.70
N GLY A 324 2.80 -18.74 12.84
CA GLY A 324 1.96 -18.63 11.65
C GLY A 324 2.07 -19.88 10.77
N SER A 325 3.29 -20.29 10.43
CA SER A 325 3.54 -21.48 9.61
C SER A 325 3.00 -22.77 10.22
N TYR A 326 3.10 -22.94 11.53
CA TYR A 326 2.51 -24.10 12.19
C TYR A 326 0.97 -24.10 12.08
N ILE A 327 0.31 -22.96 12.32
CA ILE A 327 -1.14 -22.83 12.15
C ILE A 327 -1.55 -23.11 10.70
N GLY A 328 -0.77 -22.59 9.74
CA GLY A 328 -0.96 -22.82 8.31
C GLY A 328 -0.85 -24.30 7.93
N TRP A 329 0.17 -24.98 8.45
CA TRP A 329 0.38 -26.41 8.22
C TRP A 329 -0.79 -27.26 8.74
N VAL A 330 -1.25 -27.01 9.98
CA VAL A 330 -2.42 -27.72 10.55
C VAL A 330 -3.71 -27.46 9.75
N SER A 331 -3.84 -26.25 9.21
CA SER A 331 -5.03 -25.87 8.41
C SER A 331 -4.97 -26.46 7.00
N GLY A 332 -3.80 -26.39 6.37
CA GLY A 332 -3.58 -26.86 5.00
C GLY A 332 -3.61 -28.38 4.86
N SER A 333 -3.28 -29.13 5.91
CA SER A 333 -3.40 -30.60 5.91
C SER A 333 -4.84 -31.10 5.73
N ARG A 334 -5.83 -30.21 5.79
CA ARG A 334 -7.26 -30.49 5.57
C ARG A 334 -7.73 -30.08 4.17
N LEU A 335 -6.86 -29.45 3.39
CA LEU A 335 -7.15 -29.00 2.03
C LEU A 335 -6.70 -30.08 1.03
N PRO A 336 -7.35 -30.16 -0.15
CA PRO A 336 -6.87 -31.02 -1.21
C PRO A 336 -5.46 -30.59 -1.64
N VAL A 337 -4.64 -31.57 -2.00
CA VAL A 337 -3.34 -31.32 -2.63
C VAL A 337 -3.58 -30.55 -3.93
N LEU A 338 -2.86 -29.45 -4.10
CA LEU A 338 -2.86 -28.66 -5.32
C LEU A 338 -1.82 -29.28 -6.25
N GLU A 339 -2.23 -29.63 -7.47
CA GLU A 339 -1.28 -30.03 -8.50
C GLU A 339 -0.29 -28.88 -8.73
N LEU A 340 1.00 -29.18 -8.59
CA LEU A 340 2.04 -28.22 -8.94
C LEU A 340 2.01 -28.02 -10.45
N PRO A 341 2.08 -26.77 -10.95
CA PRO A 341 2.24 -26.53 -12.38
C PRO A 341 3.47 -27.25 -12.90
N GLU A 342 3.47 -27.75 -14.14
CA GLU A 342 4.69 -28.22 -14.79
C GLU A 342 5.70 -27.06 -14.84
N ILE A 343 6.81 -27.21 -14.11
CA ILE A 343 7.85 -26.19 -14.04
C ILE A 343 8.97 -26.56 -15.01
N SER A 344 9.19 -25.74 -16.03
CA SER A 344 10.39 -25.82 -16.85
C SER A 344 11.61 -25.54 -15.96
N GLY A 345 12.61 -26.43 -15.91
CA GLY A 345 13.83 -26.25 -15.11
C GLY A 345 14.73 -25.07 -15.50
N SER A 346 14.28 -24.19 -16.40
CA SER A 346 14.98 -23.01 -16.88
C SER A 346 14.66 -21.75 -16.07
N PHE A 347 15.60 -20.81 -16.05
CA PHE A 347 15.41 -19.48 -15.44
C PHE A 347 14.20 -18.73 -16.01
N SER A 348 13.37 -18.17 -15.13
CA SER A 348 12.28 -17.25 -15.51
C SER A 348 12.53 -15.83 -15.02
N PHE A 349 12.98 -14.95 -15.93
CA PHE A 349 13.14 -13.52 -15.64
C PHE A 349 11.83 -12.84 -15.17
N PRO A 350 10.64 -13.14 -15.74
CA PRO A 350 9.35 -12.64 -15.25
C PRO A 350 9.06 -12.99 -13.79
N ILE A 351 9.27 -14.24 -13.41
CA ILE A 351 9.06 -14.73 -12.04
C ILE A 351 10.05 -14.07 -11.09
N PHE A 352 11.32 -13.96 -11.48
CA PHE A 352 12.35 -13.25 -10.71
C PHE A 352 11.93 -11.81 -10.36
N ILE A 353 11.49 -11.01 -11.34
CA ILE A 353 11.04 -9.63 -11.11
C ILE A 353 9.80 -9.59 -10.21
N HIS A 354 8.85 -10.50 -10.43
CA HIS A 354 7.64 -10.60 -9.61
C HIS A 354 7.99 -10.81 -8.13
N LEU A 355 8.77 -11.85 -7.83
CA LEU A 355 9.09 -12.28 -6.47
C LEU A 355 9.93 -11.24 -5.73
N MET A 356 10.95 -10.68 -6.38
CA MET A 356 11.81 -9.67 -5.76
C MET A 356 11.01 -8.46 -5.27
N PHE A 357 10.17 -7.89 -6.14
CA PHE A 357 9.38 -6.71 -5.76
C PHE A 357 8.21 -7.05 -4.85
N HIS A 358 7.62 -8.24 -4.98
CA HIS A 358 6.58 -8.69 -4.06
C HIS A 358 7.12 -8.73 -2.62
N ASN A 359 8.24 -9.41 -2.40
CA ASN A 359 8.84 -9.57 -1.08
C ASN A 359 9.37 -8.25 -0.50
N LEU A 360 9.94 -7.38 -1.35
CA LEU A 360 10.37 -6.05 -0.92
C LEU A 360 9.20 -5.16 -0.46
N ILE A 361 8.09 -5.14 -1.22
CA ILE A 361 6.91 -4.36 -0.85
C ILE A 361 6.24 -4.95 0.40
N THR A 362 6.19 -6.27 0.53
CA THR A 362 5.71 -6.96 1.73
C THR A 362 6.55 -6.59 2.95
N ALA A 363 7.88 -6.59 2.85
CA ALA A 363 8.78 -6.18 3.93
C ALA A 363 8.61 -4.72 4.36
N LEU A 364 8.44 -3.80 3.39
CA LEU A 364 8.14 -2.40 3.67
C LEU A 364 6.76 -2.26 4.36
N GLY A 365 5.75 -3.00 3.91
CA GLY A 365 4.44 -3.06 4.54
C GLY A 365 4.51 -3.55 5.99
N ILE A 366 5.17 -4.69 6.23
CA ILE A 366 5.39 -5.26 7.58
C ILE A 366 6.05 -4.23 8.49
N THR A 367 7.10 -3.56 8.00
CA THR A 367 7.85 -2.57 8.76
C THR A 367 7.01 -1.35 9.13
N PHE A 368 6.39 -0.70 8.15
CA PHE A 368 5.69 0.57 8.37
C PHE A 368 4.30 0.38 8.97
N SER A 369 3.70 -0.80 8.84
CA SER A 369 2.51 -1.17 9.61
C SER A 369 2.76 -1.21 11.13
N GLY A 370 4.04 -1.26 11.54
CA GLY A 370 4.50 -1.06 12.90
C GLY A 370 4.11 0.28 13.49
N PHE A 371 3.81 1.29 12.66
CA PHE A 371 3.30 2.59 13.11
C PHE A 371 2.01 2.46 13.95
N LEU A 372 1.24 1.38 13.77
CA LEU A 372 0.08 1.05 14.60
C LEU A 372 0.48 0.17 15.80
N PHE A 373 1.47 0.64 16.56
CA PHE A 373 1.99 0.00 17.77
C PHE A 373 2.54 -1.42 17.57
N GLY A 374 2.93 -1.80 16.34
CA GLY A 374 3.44 -3.14 16.03
C GLY A 374 2.35 -4.20 15.84
N ILE A 375 1.08 -3.91 16.10
CA ILE A 375 0.00 -4.92 16.04
C ILE A 375 -0.17 -5.48 14.62
N PRO A 376 -0.30 -4.65 13.56
CA PRO A 376 -0.39 -5.18 12.20
C PRO A 376 0.91 -5.85 11.72
N THR A 377 2.07 -5.47 12.26
CA THR A 377 3.34 -6.16 11.97
C THR A 377 3.26 -7.62 12.42
N ILE A 378 2.76 -7.88 13.63
CA ILE A 378 2.55 -9.24 14.15
C ILE A 378 1.56 -9.99 13.26
N GLY A 379 0.42 -9.39 12.93
CA GLY A 379 -0.58 -9.99 12.06
C GLY A 379 -0.03 -10.35 10.67
N ALA A 380 0.78 -9.46 10.08
CA ALA A 380 1.40 -9.69 8.78
C ALA A 380 2.43 -10.82 8.83
N LEU A 381 3.25 -10.91 9.88
CA LEU A 381 4.18 -12.03 10.07
C LEU A 381 3.43 -13.36 10.23
N LEU A 382 2.37 -13.39 11.04
CA LEU A 382 1.51 -14.58 11.20
C LEU A 382 0.90 -15.00 9.87
N LEU A 383 0.40 -14.05 9.08
CA LEU A 383 -0.22 -14.32 7.78
C LEU A 383 0.79 -14.87 6.76
N ASN A 384 1.96 -14.24 6.64
CA ASN A 384 3.00 -14.74 5.72
C ASN A 384 3.48 -16.13 6.14
N GLY A 385 3.70 -16.34 7.45
CA GLY A 385 4.01 -17.66 7.99
C GLY A 385 2.91 -18.68 7.67
N PHE A 386 1.65 -18.33 7.91
CA PHE A 386 0.48 -19.16 7.64
C PHE A 386 0.42 -19.59 6.18
N LEU A 387 0.66 -18.70 5.23
CA LEU A 387 0.67 -19.04 3.80
C LEU A 387 1.76 -20.07 3.48
N VAL A 388 2.98 -19.89 4.00
CA VAL A 388 4.05 -20.88 3.85
C VAL A 388 3.65 -22.23 4.44
N GLY A 389 3.00 -22.22 5.61
CA GLY A 389 2.48 -23.43 6.25
C GLY A 389 1.45 -24.17 5.39
N VAL A 390 0.47 -23.46 4.84
CA VAL A 390 -0.54 -24.05 3.95
C VAL A 390 0.14 -24.67 2.72
N VAL A 391 0.99 -23.90 2.03
CA VAL A 391 1.67 -24.36 0.82
C VAL A 391 2.48 -25.62 1.09
N SER A 392 3.16 -25.71 2.25
CA SER A 392 3.96 -26.89 2.62
C SER A 392 3.19 -28.21 2.67
N THR A 393 1.87 -28.16 2.89
CA THR A 393 1.01 -29.35 2.94
C THR A 393 0.28 -29.61 1.63
N THR A 394 -0.02 -28.56 0.87
CA THR A 394 -0.79 -28.67 -0.36
C THR A 394 0.09 -28.90 -1.59
N SER A 395 1.42 -28.82 -1.48
CA SER A 395 2.34 -28.89 -2.62
C SER A 395 2.85 -30.30 -2.98
N GLY A 396 2.20 -31.38 -2.55
CA GLY A 396 2.62 -32.75 -2.93
C GLY A 396 3.63 -33.43 -1.99
N GLY A 397 3.70 -33.01 -0.72
CA GLY A 397 4.44 -33.69 0.34
C GLY A 397 5.79 -33.04 0.71
N LEU A 398 6.52 -33.68 1.65
CA LEU A 398 7.74 -33.12 2.26
C LEU A 398 8.83 -32.78 1.22
N ASN A 399 9.00 -33.62 0.20
CA ASN A 399 10.01 -33.39 -0.83
C ASN A 399 9.73 -32.12 -1.64
N ALA A 400 8.46 -31.89 -2.01
CA ALA A 400 8.07 -30.67 -2.70
C ALA A 400 8.27 -29.41 -1.84
N PHE A 401 8.10 -29.51 -0.53
CA PHE A 401 8.45 -28.43 0.39
C PHE A 401 9.97 -28.19 0.46
N LEU A 402 10.76 -29.27 0.62
CA LEU A 402 12.21 -29.20 0.76
C LEU A 402 12.89 -28.67 -0.51
N PHE A 403 12.40 -29.03 -1.69
CA PHE A 403 12.97 -28.57 -2.96
C PHE A 403 12.31 -27.29 -3.48
N GLY A 404 11.03 -27.08 -3.15
CA GLY A 404 10.23 -25.95 -3.63
C GLY A 404 10.33 -24.70 -2.78
N ILE A 405 10.53 -24.80 -1.46
CA ILE A 405 10.49 -23.65 -0.54
C ILE A 405 11.83 -23.41 0.14
N LEU A 406 12.48 -24.47 0.63
CA LEU A 406 13.68 -24.34 1.45
C LEU A 406 14.83 -23.54 0.79
N PRO A 407 15.16 -23.70 -0.51
CA PRO A 407 16.30 -23.04 -1.11
C PRO A 407 16.26 -21.51 -1.01
N HIS A 408 15.11 -20.90 -1.30
CA HIS A 408 14.93 -19.46 -1.22
C HIS A 408 14.44 -19.01 0.17
N GLY A 409 13.63 -19.84 0.85
CA GLY A 409 13.06 -19.55 2.17
C GLY A 409 14.11 -19.33 3.27
N VAL A 410 15.30 -19.94 3.15
CA VAL A 410 16.43 -19.71 4.07
C VAL A 410 16.94 -18.26 4.03
N ILE A 411 16.74 -17.54 2.92
CA ILE A 411 17.10 -16.12 2.80
C ILE A 411 15.89 -15.22 3.07
N GLU A 412 14.73 -15.58 2.52
CA GLU A 412 13.53 -14.76 2.60
C GLU A 412 12.96 -14.67 4.02
N ILE A 413 12.84 -15.79 4.74
CA ILE A 413 12.24 -15.82 6.07
C ILE A 413 13.06 -14.95 7.05
N PRO A 414 14.40 -15.01 7.09
CA PRO A 414 15.20 -14.07 7.86
C PRO A 414 15.02 -12.62 7.43
N ALA A 415 14.94 -12.33 6.12
CA ALA A 415 14.74 -10.96 5.63
C ALA A 415 13.38 -10.39 6.07
N LEU A 416 12.30 -11.17 5.99
CA LEU A 416 10.98 -10.81 6.51
C LEU A 416 10.98 -10.69 8.04
N SER A 417 11.74 -11.53 8.74
CA SER A 417 11.88 -11.44 10.20
C SER A 417 12.62 -10.18 10.64
N ILE A 418 13.60 -9.72 9.86
CA ILE A 418 14.24 -8.42 10.06
C ILE A 418 13.20 -7.30 9.89
N ALA A 419 12.41 -7.34 8.81
CA ALA A 419 11.33 -6.37 8.60
C ALA A 419 10.32 -6.36 9.75
N GLY A 420 9.96 -7.54 10.26
CA GLY A 420 9.17 -7.72 11.47
C GLY A 420 9.81 -7.03 12.68
N GLY A 421 11.08 -7.28 12.93
CA GLY A 421 11.80 -6.71 14.08
C GLY A 421 11.87 -5.18 14.01
N VAL A 422 12.09 -4.62 12.81
CA VAL A 422 12.05 -3.17 12.58
C VAL A 422 10.64 -2.63 12.80
N GLY A 423 9.59 -3.32 12.32
CA GLY A 423 8.20 -2.92 12.55
C GLY A 423 7.80 -2.91 14.02
N LEU A 424 8.18 -3.95 14.78
CA LEU A 424 7.97 -3.99 16.23
C LEU A 424 8.74 -2.85 16.93
N LYS A 425 9.97 -2.56 16.51
CA LYS A 425 10.75 -1.44 17.05
C LYS A 425 10.08 -0.09 16.76
N LEU A 426 9.56 0.09 15.54
CA LEU A 426 8.81 1.28 15.15
C LEU A 426 7.56 1.44 16.03
N GLY A 427 6.83 0.36 16.30
CA GLY A 427 5.70 0.35 17.24
C GLY A 427 6.09 0.81 18.64
N GLY A 428 7.25 0.36 19.13
CA GLY A 428 7.82 0.86 20.39
C GLY A 428 8.10 2.36 20.38
N TYR A 429 8.67 2.90 19.29
CA TYR A 429 8.89 4.36 19.17
C TYR A 429 7.59 5.15 19.11
N VAL A 430 6.56 4.63 18.44
CA VAL A 430 5.23 5.26 18.44
C VAL A 430 4.64 5.25 19.86
N TYR A 431 4.81 4.16 20.60
CA TYR A 431 4.38 4.09 22.00
C TYR A 431 5.09 5.10 22.90
N GLU A 432 6.40 5.32 22.70
CA GLU A 432 7.15 6.37 23.43
C GLU A 432 6.61 7.78 23.16
N VAL A 433 6.25 8.09 21.91
CA VAL A 433 5.60 9.37 21.55
C VAL A 433 4.21 9.47 22.18
N TYR A 434 3.41 8.40 22.12
CA TYR A 434 2.09 8.35 22.74
C TYR A 434 2.15 8.61 24.26
N ARG A 435 3.18 8.09 24.95
CA ARG A 435 3.45 8.35 26.37
C ARG A 435 4.09 9.71 26.65
N GLY A 436 4.34 10.53 25.63
CA GLY A 436 4.96 11.85 25.77
C GLY A 436 6.46 11.81 26.10
N LYS A 437 7.12 10.65 25.99
CA LYS A 437 8.57 10.51 26.26
C LYS A 437 9.43 11.05 25.11
N LYS A 438 8.87 11.11 23.91
CA LYS A 438 9.52 11.57 22.68
C LYS A 438 8.57 12.42 21.85
N ASP A 439 9.13 13.21 20.96
CA ASP A 439 8.36 14.03 20.03
C ASP A 439 8.26 13.41 18.62
N PHE A 440 7.45 14.04 17.78
CA PHE A 440 7.29 13.63 16.38
C PHE A 440 8.55 13.86 15.53
N ILE A 441 9.45 14.76 15.94
CA ILE A 441 10.70 15.01 15.22
C ILE A 441 11.65 13.82 15.40
N GLU A 442 11.78 13.30 16.62
CA GLU A 442 12.55 12.09 16.89
C GLU A 442 11.94 10.88 16.21
N LEU A 443 10.61 10.69 16.28
CA LEU A 443 9.95 9.58 15.59
C LEU A 443 10.18 9.62 14.08
N GLY A 444 10.13 10.80 13.45
CA GLY A 444 10.49 10.97 12.05
C GLY A 444 11.90 10.50 11.74
N LYS A 445 12.90 10.87 12.57
CA LYS A 445 14.28 10.37 12.43
C LYS A 445 14.37 8.85 12.59
N LYS A 446 13.57 8.25 13.48
CA LYS A 446 13.53 6.79 13.62
C LYS A 446 12.90 6.12 12.41
N MET A 447 11.86 6.70 11.81
CA MET A 447 11.26 6.22 10.57
C MET A 447 12.24 6.26 9.40
N GLU A 448 13.03 7.34 9.28
CA GLU A 448 14.12 7.43 8.29
C GLU A 448 15.10 6.26 8.44
N ARG A 449 15.56 5.97 9.67
CA ARG A 449 16.45 4.82 9.93
C ARG A 449 15.78 3.47 9.65
N CYS A 450 14.51 3.31 9.99
CA CYS A 450 13.75 2.08 9.66
C CYS A 450 13.74 1.86 8.15
N PHE A 451 13.53 2.91 7.36
CA PHE A 451 13.58 2.83 5.90
C PHE A 451 14.97 2.37 5.41
N LEU A 452 16.06 2.95 5.94
CA LEU A 452 17.42 2.56 5.55
C LEU A 452 17.72 1.09 5.85
N VAL A 453 17.27 0.56 6.99
CA VAL A 453 17.44 -0.86 7.34
C VAL A 453 16.76 -1.77 6.32
N ILE A 454 15.52 -1.47 5.92
CA ILE A 454 14.77 -2.27 4.94
C ILE A 454 15.32 -2.09 3.53
N ALA A 455 15.74 -0.89 3.15
CA ALA A 455 16.48 -0.70 1.91
C ALA A 455 17.78 -1.53 1.90
N GLY A 456 18.38 -1.79 3.07
CA GLY A 456 19.52 -2.68 3.23
C GLY A 456 19.22 -4.15 2.98
N THR A 457 17.96 -4.61 3.06
CA THR A 457 17.57 -6.00 2.78
C THR A 457 17.34 -6.27 1.28
N ILE A 458 17.41 -5.27 0.41
CA ILE A 458 17.25 -5.42 -1.04
C ILE A 458 18.16 -6.54 -1.61
N PRO A 459 19.46 -6.63 -1.26
CA PRO A 459 20.32 -7.71 -1.75
C PRO A 459 19.87 -9.12 -1.29
N LEU A 460 19.21 -9.23 -0.13
CA LEU A 460 18.68 -10.51 0.35
C LEU A 460 17.47 -10.95 -0.49
N PHE A 461 16.53 -10.04 -0.77
CA PHE A 461 15.38 -10.35 -1.63
C PHE A 461 15.79 -10.59 -3.09
N LEU A 462 16.82 -9.90 -3.56
CA LEU A 462 17.43 -10.16 -4.87
C LEU A 462 17.99 -11.60 -4.93
N ALA A 463 18.75 -12.00 -3.91
CA ALA A 463 19.30 -13.35 -3.83
C ALA A 463 18.21 -14.42 -3.72
N ALA A 464 17.21 -14.23 -2.85
CA ALA A 464 16.08 -15.15 -2.70
C ALA A 464 15.31 -15.33 -4.02
N ALA A 465 14.98 -14.23 -4.70
CA ALA A 465 14.28 -14.28 -5.98
C ALA A 465 15.10 -14.93 -7.10
N LEU A 466 16.43 -14.75 -7.11
CA LEU A 466 17.30 -15.47 -8.05
C LEU A 466 17.27 -16.98 -7.79
N ILE A 467 17.36 -17.40 -6.52
CA ILE A 467 17.29 -18.82 -6.14
C ILE A 467 15.91 -19.39 -6.52
N GLU A 468 14.83 -18.66 -6.28
CA GLU A 468 13.48 -19.12 -6.59
C GLU A 468 13.21 -19.18 -8.10
N ALA A 469 13.67 -18.21 -8.87
CA ALA A 469 13.43 -18.18 -10.31
C ALA A 469 14.39 -19.05 -11.14
N LEU A 470 15.53 -19.47 -10.58
CA LEU A 470 16.54 -20.27 -11.25
C LEU A 470 16.67 -21.67 -10.62
N ILE A 471 17.00 -21.72 -9.34
CA ILE A 471 17.45 -22.94 -8.66
C ILE A 471 16.24 -23.82 -8.29
N THR A 472 15.15 -23.22 -7.84
CA THR A 472 13.96 -23.97 -7.41
C THR A 472 13.33 -24.79 -8.56
N PRO A 473 13.07 -24.21 -9.76
CA PRO A 473 12.68 -24.96 -10.95
C PRO A 473 13.64 -26.10 -11.31
N TRP A 474 14.94 -25.83 -11.26
CA TRP A 474 15.97 -26.80 -11.59
C TRP A 474 15.93 -28.01 -10.63
N PHE A 475 15.85 -27.78 -9.31
CA PHE A 475 15.71 -28.85 -8.32
C PHE A 475 14.42 -29.65 -8.49
N ILE A 476 13.28 -28.98 -8.69
CA ILE A 476 11.99 -29.65 -8.92
C ILE A 476 12.07 -30.55 -10.16
N SER A 477 12.68 -30.07 -11.25
CA SER A 477 12.80 -30.84 -12.50
C SER A 477 13.67 -32.10 -12.41
N ILE A 478 14.57 -32.18 -11.42
CA ILE A 478 15.50 -33.32 -11.25
C ILE A 478 14.96 -34.33 -10.23
N PHE A 479 14.24 -33.86 -9.20
CA PHE A 479 13.89 -34.68 -8.04
C PHE A 479 12.40 -35.00 -7.90
N LEU A 480 11.51 -34.31 -8.64
CA LEU A 480 10.05 -34.44 -8.53
C LEU A 480 9.34 -34.72 -9.86
N ASN A 481 10.01 -34.56 -10.99
CA ASN A 481 9.63 -35.13 -12.29
C ASN A 481 10.43 -36.42 -12.51
#